data_AF-A0A2G9Z5W2-F1
#
_entry.id   AF-A0A2G9Z5W2-F1
#
_cell.length_a   1.000
_cell.length_b   1.000
_cell.length_c   1.000
_cell.angle_alpha   90.00
_cell.angle_beta   90.00
_cell.angle_gamma   90.00
#
_symmetry.space_group_name_H-M   'P 1'
#
loop_
_entity.id
_entity.type
_entity.pdbx_description
1 polymer ?
#
loop_
_entity_poly.entity_id
_entity_poly.type
_entity_poly.pdbx_seq_one_letter_code
_entity_poly.pdbx_strand_id
1 'polypeptide(L)'
;MENLQEKLAYEWITAEAGNVDVASDFYCATRDIFEARNDKMPDYLIEKGMDDGLAYMIYSMAGELGNNSFDHNLGNWPDIPGIFYAYNYDGEKGFLMMADRGIGVWNSLKKAVPDLKSDCEALELAFTKKISSRILENRGNGLKFVKNNIFDKNLFMEFRTGNAKVSLNHEMKIIETDEDIKGCLIILKF
;
A
#
# COMPACT_ATOMS: atom_id res chain seq x y z
N MET A 1 -0.08 -4.42 -20.11
CA MET A 1 -0.02 -5.40 -19.01
C MET A 1 -0.71 -4.83 -17.78
N GLU A 2 -0.28 -3.66 -17.28
CA GLU A 2 -0.87 -2.89 -16.17
C GLU A 2 -2.37 -3.13 -15.87
N ASN A 3 -3.27 -2.99 -16.85
CA ASN A 3 -4.72 -3.19 -16.66
C ASN A 3 -5.12 -4.58 -16.13
N LEU A 4 -4.35 -5.64 -16.44
CA LEU A 4 -4.64 -6.99 -15.93
C LEU A 4 -4.22 -7.11 -14.47
N GLN A 5 -3.03 -6.62 -14.10
CA GLN A 5 -2.58 -6.66 -12.71
C GLN A 5 -3.43 -5.74 -11.81
N GLU A 6 -3.85 -4.56 -12.29
CA GLU A 6 -4.78 -3.70 -11.55
C GLU A 6 -6.09 -4.45 -11.30
N LYS A 7 -6.62 -5.14 -12.31
CA LYS A 7 -7.81 -5.97 -12.18
C LYS A 7 -7.62 -7.08 -11.15
N LEU A 8 -6.50 -7.81 -11.19
CA LEU A 8 -6.21 -8.88 -10.23
C LEU A 8 -6.04 -8.35 -8.79
N ALA A 9 -5.38 -7.21 -8.62
CA ALA A 9 -5.23 -6.56 -7.32
C ALA A 9 -6.58 -6.08 -6.75
N TYR A 10 -7.47 -5.60 -7.63
CA TYR A 10 -8.82 -5.23 -7.25
C TYR A 10 -9.71 -6.44 -6.96
N GLU A 11 -9.61 -7.51 -7.75
CA GLU A 11 -10.28 -8.79 -7.48
C GLU A 11 -9.79 -9.37 -6.14
N TRP A 12 -8.50 -9.24 -5.81
CA TRP A 12 -7.95 -9.70 -4.54
C TRP A 12 -8.66 -9.13 -3.31
N ILE A 13 -9.13 -7.88 -3.33
CA ILE A 13 -9.81 -7.24 -2.18
C ILE A 13 -11.34 -7.32 -2.25
N THR A 14 -11.91 -7.56 -3.43
CA THR A 14 -13.36 -7.55 -3.65
C THR A 14 -13.98 -8.95 -3.74
N ALA A 15 -13.20 -9.97 -4.12
CA ALA A 15 -13.70 -11.33 -4.20
C ALA A 15 -14.12 -11.87 -2.82
N GLU A 16 -15.06 -12.80 -2.80
CA GLU A 16 -15.34 -13.61 -1.61
C GLU A 16 -14.12 -14.48 -1.29
N ALA A 17 -13.84 -14.71 0.00
CA ALA A 17 -12.64 -15.43 0.43
C ALA A 17 -12.49 -16.81 -0.24
N GLY A 18 -13.58 -17.55 -0.46
CA GLY A 18 -13.52 -18.86 -1.13
C GLY A 18 -13.09 -18.82 -2.61
N ASN A 19 -13.10 -17.63 -3.23
CA ASN A 19 -12.82 -17.43 -4.65
C ASN A 19 -11.48 -16.70 -4.89
N VAL A 20 -10.73 -16.39 -3.83
CA VAL A 20 -9.42 -15.75 -3.94
C VAL A 20 -8.38 -16.78 -4.37
N ASP A 21 -7.63 -16.45 -5.43
CA ASP A 21 -6.53 -17.29 -5.92
C ASP A 21 -5.28 -17.17 -5.03
N VAL A 22 -5.25 -17.95 -3.96
CA VAL A 22 -4.10 -18.07 -3.06
C VAL A 22 -2.96 -18.93 -3.63
N ALA A 23 -3.13 -19.52 -4.83
CA ALA A 23 -2.04 -20.17 -5.55
C ALA A 23 -1.31 -19.21 -6.50
N SER A 24 -1.78 -17.95 -6.60
CA SER A 24 -1.19 -16.92 -7.44
C SER A 24 0.26 -16.59 -7.07
N ASP A 25 1.10 -16.38 -8.08
CA ASP A 25 2.46 -15.86 -7.89
C ASP A 25 2.48 -14.46 -7.24
N PHE A 26 1.37 -13.73 -7.25
CA PHE A 26 1.26 -12.41 -6.61
C PHE A 26 0.91 -12.48 -5.12
N TYR A 27 0.54 -13.65 -4.60
CA TYR A 27 0.17 -13.79 -3.19
C TYR A 27 1.40 -13.95 -2.29
N CYS A 28 1.51 -13.07 -1.29
CA CYS A 28 2.46 -13.14 -0.20
C CYS A 28 1.70 -13.50 1.09
N ALA A 29 1.68 -14.78 1.44
CA ALA A 29 0.95 -15.27 2.61
C ALA A 29 1.47 -14.72 3.94
N THR A 30 2.77 -14.42 4.01
CA THR A 30 3.46 -14.00 5.23
C THR A 30 4.42 -12.86 4.95
N ARG A 31 4.84 -12.17 6.03
CA ARG A 31 5.77 -11.04 5.95
C ARG A 31 7.10 -11.43 5.33
N ASP A 32 7.67 -12.56 5.73
CA ASP A 32 8.95 -13.06 5.23
C ASP A 32 8.90 -13.37 3.72
N ILE A 33 7.78 -13.88 3.21
CA ILE A 33 7.59 -14.06 1.75
C ILE A 33 7.57 -12.70 1.05
N PHE A 34 6.86 -11.72 1.60
CA PHE A 34 6.83 -10.36 1.06
C PHE A 34 8.22 -9.72 1.08
N GLU A 35 8.91 -9.71 2.22
CA GLU A 35 10.24 -9.12 2.38
C GLU A 35 11.24 -9.74 1.39
N ALA A 36 11.27 -11.08 1.29
CA ALA A 36 12.15 -11.76 0.34
C ALA A 36 11.85 -11.45 -1.14
N ARG A 37 10.61 -11.08 -1.49
CA ARG A 37 10.26 -10.61 -2.83
C ARG A 37 10.62 -9.14 -3.02
N ASN A 38 10.38 -8.31 -2.00
CA ASN A 38 10.75 -6.90 -2.02
C ASN A 38 12.26 -6.72 -2.16
N ASP A 39 13.07 -7.55 -1.49
CA ASP A 39 14.54 -7.52 -1.56
C ASP A 39 15.08 -7.75 -2.99
N LYS A 40 14.32 -8.43 -3.85
CA LYS A 40 14.70 -8.69 -5.25
C LYS A 40 14.26 -7.58 -6.21
N MET A 41 13.37 -6.69 -5.78
CA MET A 41 12.79 -5.68 -6.64
C MET A 41 13.82 -4.63 -7.11
N PRO A 42 14.72 -4.09 -6.26
CA PRO A 42 15.75 -3.15 -6.73
C PRO A 42 16.58 -3.71 -7.89
N ASP A 43 17.13 -4.91 -7.72
CA ASP A 43 17.96 -5.56 -8.74
C ASP A 43 17.17 -5.74 -10.05
N TYR A 44 15.93 -6.22 -9.97
CA TYR A 44 15.06 -6.35 -11.14
C TYR A 44 14.83 -5.02 -11.87
N LEU A 45 14.57 -3.93 -11.13
CA LEU A 45 14.30 -2.62 -11.71
C LEU A 45 15.57 -2.03 -12.36
N ILE A 46 16.72 -2.17 -11.69
CA ILE A 46 18.03 -1.69 -12.17
C ILE A 46 18.46 -2.46 -13.43
N GLU A 47 18.32 -3.78 -13.45
CA GLU A 47 18.60 -4.60 -14.63
C GLU A 47 17.75 -4.21 -15.85
N LYS A 48 16.56 -3.66 -15.61
CA LYS A 48 15.65 -3.13 -16.62
C LYS A 48 15.94 -1.68 -17.02
N GLY A 49 16.98 -1.06 -16.46
CA GLY A 49 17.46 0.27 -16.82
C GLY A 49 16.97 1.41 -15.92
N MET A 50 16.36 1.12 -14.77
CA MET A 50 15.99 2.14 -13.80
C MET A 50 17.22 2.69 -13.07
N ASP A 51 17.20 3.99 -12.74
CA ASP A 51 18.16 4.60 -11.82
C ASP A 51 18.15 3.91 -10.45
N ASP A 52 19.34 3.53 -9.94
CA ASP A 52 19.52 2.89 -8.64
C ASP A 52 18.81 3.64 -7.51
N GLY A 53 18.94 4.97 -7.48
CA GLY A 53 18.34 5.81 -6.46
C GLY A 53 16.81 5.73 -6.46
N LEU A 54 16.19 5.69 -7.64
CA LEU A 54 14.74 5.48 -7.77
C LEU A 54 14.35 4.05 -7.40
N ALA A 55 15.10 3.03 -7.81
CA ALA A 55 14.81 1.63 -7.51
C ALA A 55 14.81 1.35 -6.00
N TYR A 56 15.84 1.80 -5.27
CA TYR A 56 15.93 1.66 -3.81
C TYR A 56 14.90 2.52 -3.07
N MET A 57 14.47 3.64 -3.64
CA MET A 57 13.38 4.43 -3.09
C MET A 57 12.03 3.68 -3.20
N ILE A 58 11.74 3.08 -4.36
CA ILE A 58 10.53 2.27 -4.55
C ILE A 58 10.54 1.08 -3.59
N TYR A 59 11.69 0.41 -3.41
CA TYR A 59 11.88 -0.64 -2.40
C TYR A 59 11.57 -0.17 -0.98
N SER A 60 12.05 1.01 -0.60
CA SER A 60 11.81 1.57 0.73
C SER A 60 10.33 1.89 0.94
N MET A 61 9.67 2.49 -0.07
CA MET A 61 8.23 2.77 -0.01
C MET A 61 7.40 1.48 0.07
N ALA A 62 7.72 0.48 -0.75
CA ALA A 62 7.08 -0.84 -0.73
C ALA A 62 7.21 -1.50 0.64
N GLY A 63 8.41 -1.48 1.23
CA GLY A 63 8.68 -2.03 2.55
C GLY A 63 7.83 -1.36 3.64
N GLU A 64 7.76 -0.02 3.65
CA GLU A 64 6.91 0.72 4.59
C GLU A 64 5.42 0.35 4.43
N LEU A 65 4.93 0.26 3.19
CA LEU A 65 3.53 -0.05 2.91
C LEU A 65 3.17 -1.50 3.27
N GLY A 66 3.97 -2.47 2.84
CA GLY A 66 3.71 -3.89 3.09
C GLY A 66 3.84 -4.26 4.56
N ASN A 67 4.84 -3.71 5.27
CA ASN A 67 5.00 -3.96 6.69
C ASN A 67 3.82 -3.40 7.50
N ASN A 68 3.27 -2.23 7.12
CA ASN A 68 2.06 -1.70 7.73
C ASN A 68 0.86 -2.66 7.55
N SER A 69 0.69 -3.26 6.37
CA SER A 69 -0.35 -4.28 6.15
C SER A 69 -0.22 -5.46 7.11
N PHE A 70 0.99 -5.96 7.38
CA PHE A 70 1.17 -7.07 8.33
C PHE A 70 1.07 -6.63 9.80
N ASP A 71 1.62 -5.47 10.16
CA ASP A 71 1.65 -4.97 11.54
C ASP A 71 0.24 -4.63 12.05
N HIS A 72 -0.58 -3.95 11.25
CA HIS A 72 -1.91 -3.51 11.68
C HIS A 72 -2.95 -4.63 11.66
N ASN A 73 -2.73 -5.70 10.90
CA ASN A 73 -3.65 -6.82 10.77
C ASN A 73 -3.22 -8.06 11.57
N LEU A 74 -2.08 -8.05 12.26
CA LEU A 74 -1.63 -9.19 13.06
C LEU A 74 -2.69 -9.60 14.09
N GLY A 75 -3.16 -10.85 14.00
CA GLY A 75 -4.24 -11.39 14.84
C GLY A 75 -5.64 -10.79 14.58
N ASN A 76 -5.80 -9.95 13.55
CA ASN A 76 -7.04 -9.23 13.24
C ASN A 76 -7.43 -9.31 11.75
N TRP A 77 -6.82 -10.20 10.97
CA TRP A 77 -7.23 -10.44 9.58
C TRP A 77 -8.72 -10.88 9.54
N PRO A 78 -9.59 -10.16 8.82
CA PRO A 78 -11.01 -10.50 8.69
C PRO A 78 -11.25 -11.86 8.01
N ASP A 79 -10.44 -12.19 7.00
CA ASP A 79 -10.56 -13.44 6.25
C ASP A 79 -9.18 -14.06 5.92
N ILE A 80 -8.62 -13.75 4.76
CA ILE A 80 -7.38 -14.35 4.25
C ILE A 80 -6.20 -13.46 4.67
N PRO A 81 -5.25 -13.97 5.46
CA PRO A 81 -4.06 -13.21 5.82
C PRO A 81 -3.12 -13.07 4.61
N GLY A 82 -2.31 -12.01 4.63
CA GLY A 82 -1.31 -11.75 3.62
C GLY A 82 -1.74 -10.68 2.63
N ILE A 83 -0.89 -10.47 1.63
CA ILE A 83 -1.06 -9.38 0.66
C ILE A 83 -0.89 -9.88 -0.78
N PHE A 84 -1.60 -9.23 -1.70
CA PHE A 84 -1.24 -9.20 -3.10
C PHE A 84 -0.05 -8.27 -3.27
N TYR A 85 0.96 -8.68 -4.04
CA TYR A 85 2.17 -7.91 -4.33
C TYR A 85 2.63 -8.18 -5.76
N ALA A 86 2.61 -7.14 -6.60
CA ALA A 86 3.05 -7.21 -7.98
C ALA A 86 3.80 -5.94 -8.36
N TYR A 87 4.87 -6.09 -9.15
CA TYR A 87 5.59 -4.97 -9.72
C TYR A 87 6.06 -5.31 -11.13
N ASN A 88 6.23 -4.29 -11.98
CA ASN A 88 6.83 -4.43 -13.30
C ASN A 88 7.44 -3.10 -13.75
N TYR A 89 8.40 -3.16 -14.66
CA TYR A 89 9.03 -2.03 -15.32
C TYR A 89 9.46 -2.46 -16.72
N ASP A 90 9.07 -1.69 -17.74
CA ASP A 90 9.37 -1.98 -19.15
C ASP A 90 10.56 -1.21 -19.72
N GLY A 91 11.23 -0.38 -18.89
CA GLY A 91 12.32 0.51 -19.29
C GLY A 91 11.89 1.96 -19.49
N GLU A 92 10.58 2.23 -19.54
CA GLU A 92 10.02 3.59 -19.60
C GLU A 92 9.00 3.83 -18.50
N LYS A 93 8.14 2.85 -18.24
CA LYS A 93 7.04 2.91 -17.27
C LYS A 93 7.05 1.67 -16.40
N GLY A 94 6.62 1.85 -15.17
CA GLY A 94 6.43 0.75 -14.25
C GLY A 94 5.36 1.01 -13.22
N PHE A 95 5.09 -0.04 -12.47
CA PHE A 95 4.14 -0.01 -11.39
C PHE A 95 4.60 -0.88 -10.23
N LEU A 96 4.06 -0.54 -9.07
CA LEU A 96 3.98 -1.37 -7.90
C LEU A 96 2.52 -1.40 -7.44
N MET A 97 1.98 -2.59 -7.26
CA MET A 97 0.63 -2.82 -6.76
C MET A 97 0.70 -3.67 -5.50
N MET A 98 0.01 -3.21 -4.47
CA MET A 98 -0.09 -3.91 -3.19
C MET A 98 -1.54 -3.89 -2.74
N ALA A 99 -2.04 -5.00 -2.22
CA ALA A 99 -3.38 -5.01 -1.66
C ALA A 99 -3.49 -5.98 -0.50
N ASP A 100 -4.19 -5.58 0.56
CA ASP A 100 -4.44 -6.41 1.73
C ASP A 100 -5.94 -6.45 2.02
N ARG A 101 -6.40 -7.56 2.60
CA ARG A 101 -7.79 -7.76 3.00
C ARG A 101 -8.02 -7.46 4.49
N GLY A 102 -7.26 -6.52 5.03
CA GLY A 102 -7.23 -6.19 6.44
C GLY A 102 -8.41 -5.38 6.96
N ILE A 103 -8.24 -4.83 8.16
CA ILE A 103 -9.27 -4.02 8.84
C ILE A 103 -9.42 -2.60 8.26
N GLY A 104 -8.48 -2.16 7.41
CA GLY A 104 -8.47 -0.82 6.81
C GLY A 104 -7.92 0.27 7.73
N VAL A 105 -7.67 1.45 7.16
CA VAL A 105 -6.97 2.56 7.85
C VAL A 105 -7.83 3.16 8.95
N TRP A 106 -9.13 3.41 8.70
CA TRP A 106 -10.02 4.01 9.69
C TRP A 106 -10.12 3.15 10.95
N ASN A 107 -10.39 1.85 10.82
CA ASN A 107 -10.46 0.94 11.97
C ASN A 107 -9.12 0.81 12.71
N SER A 108 -8.00 0.85 11.97
CA SER A 108 -6.66 0.85 12.56
C SER A 108 -6.42 2.08 13.44
N LEU A 109 -6.81 3.27 12.96
CA LEU A 109 -6.60 4.54 13.65
C LEU A 109 -7.62 4.80 14.76
N LYS A 110 -8.84 4.27 14.66
CA LYS A 110 -9.93 4.51 15.63
C LYS A 110 -9.57 4.10 17.06
N LYS A 111 -8.67 3.14 17.23
CA LYS A 111 -8.12 2.75 18.55
C LYS A 111 -7.32 3.88 19.20
N ALA A 112 -6.59 4.66 18.41
CA ALA A 112 -5.74 5.76 18.86
C ALA A 112 -6.45 7.12 18.79
N VAL A 113 -7.42 7.27 17.89
CA VAL A 113 -8.22 8.49 17.68
C VAL A 113 -9.70 8.11 17.64
N PRO A 114 -10.36 7.95 18.81
CA PRO A 114 -11.74 7.46 18.89
C PRO A 114 -12.78 8.34 18.18
N ASP A 115 -12.52 9.64 18.07
CA ASP A 115 -13.43 10.62 17.48
C ASP A 115 -13.35 10.71 15.94
N LEU A 116 -12.55 9.85 15.30
CA LEU A 116 -12.35 9.81 13.84
C LEU A 116 -13.64 9.36 13.13
N LYS A 117 -14.14 10.16 12.18
CA LYS A 117 -15.52 10.05 11.69
C LYS A 117 -15.68 9.30 10.37
N SER A 118 -14.66 9.28 9.52
CA SER A 118 -14.74 8.70 8.18
C SER A 118 -13.41 8.16 7.68
N ASP A 119 -13.45 7.34 6.62
CA ASP A 119 -12.26 6.88 5.91
C ASP A 119 -11.48 8.04 5.28
N CYS A 120 -12.17 9.07 4.77
CA CYS A 120 -11.52 10.29 4.28
C CYS A 120 -10.72 11.01 5.38
N GLU A 121 -11.29 11.16 6.57
CA GLU A 121 -10.59 11.77 7.71
C GLU A 121 -9.42 10.88 8.17
N ALA A 122 -9.58 9.56 8.10
CA ALA A 122 -8.52 8.61 8.41
C ALA A 122 -7.35 8.72 7.43
N LEU A 123 -7.61 8.82 6.14
CA LEU A 123 -6.59 9.03 5.11
C LEU A 123 -5.89 10.38 5.30
N GLU A 124 -6.64 11.46 5.53
CA GLU A 124 -6.06 12.78 5.80
C GLU A 124 -5.11 12.70 7.00
N LEU A 125 -5.58 12.10 8.10
CA LEU A 125 -4.80 11.91 9.32
C LEU A 125 -3.53 11.09 9.07
N ALA A 126 -3.65 9.95 8.39
CA ALA A 126 -2.57 9.01 8.11
C ALA A 126 -1.44 9.64 7.25
N PHE A 127 -1.81 10.45 6.26
CA PHE A 127 -0.87 11.06 5.33
C PHE A 127 -0.35 12.44 5.79
N THR A 128 -0.93 13.06 6.82
CA THR A 128 -0.54 14.40 7.28
C THR A 128 -0.01 14.46 8.71
N LYS A 129 -0.60 13.74 9.68
CA LYS A 129 -0.20 13.91 11.07
C LYS A 129 1.07 13.16 11.41
N LYS A 130 1.88 13.83 12.23
CA LYS A 130 2.84 13.19 13.12
C LYS A 130 2.02 12.67 14.31
N ILE A 131 1.76 11.37 14.41
CA ILE A 131 1.22 10.80 15.66
C ILE A 131 2.38 10.83 16.66
N SER A 132 2.61 11.99 17.27
CA SER A 132 3.65 12.18 18.28
C SER A 132 3.10 11.80 19.65
N SER A 133 3.20 10.53 20.03
CA SER A 133 3.27 10.17 21.45
C SER A 133 4.75 9.97 21.77
N ARG A 134 5.31 10.86 22.58
CA ARG A 134 6.68 10.72 23.09
C ARG A 134 6.77 9.42 23.87
N ILE A 135 7.55 8.47 23.36
CA ILE A 135 8.43 7.48 24.03
C ILE A 135 8.71 6.39 22.98
N LEU A 136 9.90 6.48 22.37
CA LEU A 136 10.49 5.56 21.39
C LEU A 136 9.87 5.45 19.98
N GLU A 137 10.78 5.34 19.01
CA GLU A 137 10.65 4.78 17.66
C GLU A 137 10.22 5.65 16.47
N ASN A 138 10.99 5.49 15.39
CA ASN A 138 10.73 5.91 14.01
C ASN A 138 9.47 5.26 13.39
N ARG A 139 8.62 4.60 14.17
CA ARG A 139 7.42 3.89 13.70
C ARG A 139 6.20 4.79 13.88
N GLY A 140 5.61 5.19 12.76
CA GLY A 140 4.54 6.19 12.68
C GLY A 140 4.74 7.27 11.60
N ASN A 141 5.82 7.19 10.80
CA ASN A 141 6.07 8.11 9.68
C ASN A 141 5.86 7.48 8.30
N GLY A 142 5.53 6.19 8.19
CA GLY A 142 5.58 5.44 6.93
C GLY A 142 4.83 6.10 5.77
N LEU A 143 3.53 6.39 5.94
CA LEU A 143 2.73 7.03 4.87
C LEU A 143 3.12 8.48 4.58
N LYS A 144 3.67 9.20 5.56
CA LYS A 144 4.25 10.53 5.34
C LYS A 144 5.55 10.45 4.54
N PHE A 145 6.41 9.48 4.85
CA PHE A 145 7.62 9.19 4.09
C PHE A 145 7.27 8.83 2.64
N VAL A 146 6.30 7.94 2.43
CA VAL A 146 5.82 7.58 1.10
C VAL A 146 5.35 8.84 0.36
N LYS A 147 4.44 9.64 0.95
CA LYS A 147 3.96 10.88 0.32
C LYS A 147 5.08 11.83 -0.10
N ASN A 148 6.04 12.07 0.77
CA ASN A 148 7.15 12.98 0.47
C ASN A 148 7.97 12.47 -0.73
N ASN A 149 8.27 11.17 -0.79
CA ASN A 149 9.00 10.61 -1.94
C ASN A 149 8.19 10.67 -3.24
N ILE A 150 6.86 10.44 -3.19
CA ILE A 150 5.99 10.62 -4.37
C ILE A 150 6.10 12.05 -4.91
N PHE A 151 6.05 13.05 -4.02
CA PHE A 151 6.14 14.46 -4.40
C PHE A 151 7.53 14.81 -4.94
N ASP A 152 8.59 14.38 -4.25
CA ASP A 152 9.98 14.68 -4.58
C ASP A 152 10.42 14.07 -5.92
N LYS A 153 9.85 12.91 -6.30
CA LYS A 153 10.15 12.22 -7.56
C LYS A 153 9.09 12.41 -8.63
N ASN A 154 8.06 13.21 -8.39
CA ASN A 154 6.95 13.43 -9.32
C ASN A 154 6.31 12.11 -9.80
N LEU A 155 6.14 11.17 -8.86
CA LEU A 155 5.48 9.90 -9.12
C LEU A 155 3.97 10.04 -8.96
N PHE A 156 3.22 8.98 -9.27
CA PHE A 156 1.80 8.92 -8.99
C PHE A 156 1.49 7.75 -8.06
N MET A 157 0.68 7.99 -7.03
CA MET A 157 0.14 6.92 -6.18
C MET A 157 -1.35 7.09 -5.98
N GLU A 158 -2.10 6.01 -6.10
CA GLU A 158 -3.46 5.88 -5.58
C GLU A 158 -3.45 4.92 -4.39
N PHE A 159 -4.09 5.31 -3.29
CA PHE A 159 -4.31 4.47 -2.13
C PHE A 159 -5.80 4.48 -1.79
N ARG A 160 -6.42 3.31 -1.67
CA ARG A 160 -7.84 3.14 -1.35
C ARG A 160 -7.98 2.35 -0.05
N THR A 161 -9.01 2.66 0.74
CA THR A 161 -9.41 1.90 1.94
C THR A 161 -10.84 2.27 2.34
N GLY A 162 -11.64 1.30 2.78
CA GLY A 162 -13.05 1.52 3.10
C GLY A 162 -13.75 2.19 1.92
N ASN A 163 -14.45 3.30 2.19
CA ASN A 163 -15.12 4.10 1.17
C ASN A 163 -14.36 5.36 0.73
N ALA A 164 -13.03 5.40 0.88
CA ALA A 164 -12.23 6.55 0.51
C ALA A 164 -11.00 6.19 -0.32
N LYS A 165 -10.53 7.17 -1.08
CA LYS A 165 -9.23 7.12 -1.74
C LYS A 165 -8.45 8.41 -1.65
N VAL A 166 -7.14 8.28 -1.65
CA VAL A 166 -6.19 9.38 -1.83
C VAL A 166 -5.39 9.17 -3.11
N SER A 167 -5.29 10.22 -3.91
CA SER A 167 -4.39 10.31 -5.05
C SER A 167 -3.27 11.29 -4.71
N LEU A 168 -2.03 10.86 -4.92
CA LEU A 168 -0.81 11.65 -4.72
C LEU A 168 -0.09 11.84 -6.05
N ASN A 169 0.24 13.09 -6.36
CA ASN A 169 1.14 13.48 -7.45
C ASN A 169 1.90 14.76 -7.04
N HIS A 170 1.73 15.90 -7.73
CA HIS A 170 2.17 17.20 -7.22
C HIS A 170 1.26 17.75 -6.11
N GLU A 171 0.08 17.17 -5.93
CA GLU A 171 -0.86 17.46 -4.86
C GLU A 171 -1.37 16.19 -4.18
N MET A 172 -2.01 16.36 -3.03
CA MET A 172 -2.73 15.29 -2.33
C MET A 172 -4.22 15.57 -2.46
N LYS A 173 -4.96 14.64 -3.05
CA LYS A 173 -6.41 14.75 -3.23
C LYS A 173 -7.09 13.54 -2.60
N ILE A 174 -7.95 13.79 -1.62
CA ILE A 174 -8.80 12.76 -1.01
C ILE A 174 -10.23 12.92 -1.54
N ILE A 175 -10.85 11.81 -1.90
CA ILE A 175 -12.27 11.75 -2.23
C ILE A 175 -12.93 10.51 -1.61
N GLU A 176 -14.22 10.63 -1.34
CA GLU A 176 -15.08 9.48 -1.04
C GLU A 176 -15.40 8.72 -2.34
N THR A 177 -15.64 7.42 -2.23
CA THR A 177 -15.95 6.52 -3.34
C THR A 177 -17.27 5.79 -3.09
N ASP A 178 -17.97 5.43 -4.16
CA ASP A 178 -19.18 4.60 -4.07
C ASP A 178 -18.87 3.13 -3.74
N GLU A 179 -17.59 2.76 -3.81
CA GLU A 179 -17.07 1.44 -3.44
C GLU A 179 -16.72 1.42 -1.96
N ASP A 180 -16.97 0.28 -1.28
CA ASP A 180 -16.49 -0.01 0.08
C ASP A 180 -15.59 -1.25 0.02
N ILE A 181 -14.28 -1.02 0.12
CA ILE A 181 -13.28 -2.09 0.05
C ILE A 181 -12.78 -2.50 1.43
N LYS A 182 -12.55 -3.81 1.59
CA LYS A 182 -11.86 -4.34 2.77
C LYS A 182 -10.36 -4.10 2.65
N GLY A 183 -9.72 -3.75 3.76
CA GLY A 183 -8.30 -3.51 3.83
C GLY A 183 -7.86 -2.30 3.01
N CYS A 184 -6.82 -2.48 2.20
CA CYS A 184 -6.20 -1.40 1.43
C CYS A 184 -5.83 -1.87 0.02
N LEU A 185 -5.87 -0.94 -0.95
CA LEU A 185 -5.31 -1.10 -2.28
C LEU A 185 -4.36 0.05 -2.59
N ILE A 186 -3.18 -0.27 -3.09
CA ILE A 186 -2.14 0.67 -3.45
C ILE A 186 -1.76 0.44 -4.90
N ILE A 187 -1.74 1.51 -5.68
CA ILE A 187 -1.23 1.53 -7.06
C ILE A 187 -0.23 2.68 -7.15
N LEU A 188 1.05 2.35 -7.21
CA LEU A 188 2.15 3.27 -7.44
C LEU A 188 2.59 3.15 -8.91
N LYS A 189 2.70 4.27 -9.62
CA LYS A 189 3.16 4.37 -11.01
C LYS A 189 4.41 5.24 -11.07
N PHE A 190 5.42 4.77 -11.78
CA PHE A 190 6.73 5.41 -11.93
C PHE A 190 7.28 5.27 -13.35
#